data_AF-F5RBT5-F1
#
_entry.id   AF-F5RBT5-F1
#
_cell.length_a   1.000
_cell.length_b   1.000
_cell.length_c   1.000
_cell.angle_alpha   90.00
_cell.angle_beta   90.00
_cell.angle_gamma   90.00
#
_symmetry.space_group_name_H-M   'P 1'
#
loop_
_entity.id
_entity.type
_entity.pdbx_description
1 polymer ?
#
loop_
_entity_poly.entity_id
_entity_poly.type
_entity_poly.pdbx_seq_one_letter_code
_entity_poly.pdbx_strand_id
1 'polypeptide(L)'
;MYSAVQAFRRGEATADHFLDLCDTRDITAIAHNMQGRHVDGLREALEAAEIALLNIRDRHRDTGRFGASADELAALALLVDTYTNYWLAQSGHLYGLAREELRRARLRDKGGEKAA
;
A
#
# COMPACT_ATOMS: atom_id res chain seq x y z
N MET A 1 7.75 4.23 4.94
CA MET A 1 7.78 3.21 3.85
C MET A 1 8.96 2.26 3.94
N TYR A 2 10.20 2.65 3.59
CA TYR A 2 11.35 1.71 3.68
C TYR A 2 11.57 1.23 5.13
N SER A 3 11.34 2.13 6.09
CA SER A 3 11.29 1.82 7.53
C SER A 3 10.23 0.78 7.90
N ALA A 4 9.07 0.78 7.23
CA ALA A 4 7.98 -0.15 7.53
C ALA A 4 8.35 -1.58 7.12
N VAL A 5 8.91 -1.79 5.93
CA VAL A 5 9.38 -3.12 5.50
C VAL A 5 10.48 -3.64 6.43
N GLN A 6 11.39 -2.78 6.88
CA GLN A 6 12.42 -3.16 7.84
C GLN A 6 11.82 -3.53 9.22
N ALA A 7 10.79 -2.81 9.67
CA ALA A 7 10.08 -3.15 10.90
C ALA A 7 9.46 -4.56 10.81
N PHE A 8 8.83 -4.91 9.68
CA PHE A 8 8.34 -6.28 9.44
C PHE A 8 9.48 -7.31 9.47
N ARG A 9 10.62 -7.03 8.82
CA ARG A 9 11.80 -7.93 8.84
C ARG A 9 12.35 -8.18 10.25
N ARG A 10 12.26 -7.20 11.13
CA ARG A 10 12.76 -7.29 12.51
C ARG A 10 11.74 -7.84 13.51
N GLY A 11 10.49 -8.04 13.09
CA GLY A 11 9.41 -8.41 14.01
C GLY A 11 8.95 -7.26 14.91
N GLU A 12 9.20 -6.02 14.50
CA GLU A 12 8.89 -4.78 15.22
C GLU A 12 7.73 -4.00 14.55
N ALA A 13 7.05 -4.62 13.58
CA ALA A 13 5.96 -3.98 12.85
C ALA A 13 4.77 -3.64 13.76
N THR A 14 4.16 -2.49 13.49
CA THR A 14 3.02 -1.94 14.22
C THR A 14 1.88 -1.69 13.23
N ALA A 15 0.71 -1.34 13.74
CA ALA A 15 -0.42 -0.93 12.90
C ALA A 15 -0.04 0.24 11.99
N ASP A 16 0.74 1.21 12.47
CA ASP A 16 1.18 2.35 11.67
C ASP A 16 2.09 1.92 10.51
N HIS A 17 3.02 0.98 10.75
CA HIS A 17 3.86 0.42 9.68
C HIS A 17 3.02 -0.30 8.61
N PHE A 18 1.98 -1.03 9.03
CA PHE A 18 1.06 -1.69 8.12
C PHE A 18 0.22 -0.70 7.31
N LEU A 19 -0.34 0.32 7.97
CA LEU A 19 -1.14 1.36 7.33
C LEU A 19 -0.31 2.17 6.33
N ASP A 20 0.93 2.52 6.67
CA ASP A 20 1.87 3.17 5.73
C ASP A 20 2.00 2.40 4.41
N LEU A 21 2.10 1.07 4.47
CA LEU A 21 2.22 0.23 3.26
C LEU A 21 0.89 0.14 2.49
N CYS A 22 -0.25 0.14 3.19
CA CYS A 22 -1.57 0.24 2.54
C CYS A 22 -1.71 1.58 1.81
N ASP A 23 -1.39 2.70 2.47
CA ASP A 23 -1.40 4.05 1.88
C ASP A 23 -0.51 4.12 0.64
N THR A 24 0.68 3.51 0.70
CA THR A 24 1.65 3.43 -0.39
C THR A 24 1.07 2.74 -1.62
N ARG A 25 0.45 1.57 -1.43
CA ARG A 25 -0.20 0.80 -2.50
C ARG A 25 -1.36 1.59 -3.08
N ASP A 26 -2.25 2.10 -2.23
CA ASP A 26 -3.50 2.72 -2.67
C ASP A 26 -3.29 4.04 -3.39
N ILE A 27 -2.42 4.92 -2.88
CA ILE A 27 -2.15 6.20 -3.55
C ILE A 27 -1.52 5.99 -4.92
N THR A 28 -0.68 4.96 -5.06
CA THR A 28 -0.01 4.63 -6.32
C THR A 28 -0.98 4.02 -7.32
N ALA A 29 -1.86 3.12 -6.87
CA ALA A 29 -2.92 2.56 -7.70
C ALA A 29 -3.89 3.63 -8.20
N ILE A 30 -4.29 4.57 -7.33
CA ILE A 30 -5.14 5.71 -7.70
C ILE A 30 -4.44 6.57 -8.76
N ALA A 31 -3.18 6.94 -8.52
CA ALA A 31 -2.43 7.77 -9.45
C ALA A 31 -2.26 7.10 -10.82
N HIS A 32 -1.95 5.80 -10.83
CA HIS A 32 -1.82 5.02 -12.04
C HIS A 32 -3.11 5.03 -12.85
N ASN A 33 -4.24 4.80 -12.18
CA ASN A 33 -5.57 4.83 -12.80
C ASN A 33 -5.94 6.22 -13.34
N MET A 34 -5.55 7.30 -12.64
CA MET A 34 -5.79 8.68 -13.10
C MET A 34 -5.00 9.03 -14.36
N GLN A 35 -3.75 8.60 -14.46
CA GLN A 35 -2.91 8.91 -15.61
C GLN A 35 -3.34 8.18 -16.88
N GLY A 36 -3.95 7.00 -16.73
CA GLY A 36 -4.35 6.17 -17.87
C GLY A 36 -3.17 5.70 -18.74
N ARG A 37 -1.92 5.83 -18.24
CA ARG A 37 -0.70 5.42 -18.93
C ARG A 37 -0.21 4.09 -18.38
N HIS A 38 0.13 3.17 -19.28
CA HIS A 38 0.77 1.92 -18.91
C HIS A 38 2.20 2.16 -18.38
N VAL A 39 2.50 1.56 -17.23
CA VAL A 39 3.84 1.49 -16.66
C VAL A 39 4.13 0.02 -16.43
N ASP A 40 5.10 -0.51 -17.17
CA ASP A 40 5.41 -1.94 -17.16
C ASP A 40 5.78 -2.42 -15.75
N GLY A 41 5.19 -3.53 -15.32
CA GLY A 41 5.46 -4.15 -14.01
C GLY A 41 4.81 -3.42 -12.82
N LEU A 42 4.22 -2.23 -13.00
CA LEU A 42 3.59 -1.49 -11.91
C LEU A 42 2.35 -2.22 -11.40
N ARG A 43 1.52 -2.72 -12.30
CA ARG A 43 0.27 -3.40 -11.92
C ARG A 43 0.56 -4.69 -11.18
N GLU A 44 1.49 -5.48 -11.68
CA GLU A 44 1.93 -6.74 -11.08
C GLU A 44 2.53 -6.51 -9.68
N ALA A 45 3.32 -5.45 -9.49
CA ALA A 45 3.85 -5.08 -8.17
C ALA A 45 2.73 -4.67 -7.20
N LEU A 46 1.73 -3.92 -7.66
CA LEU A 46 0.58 -3.52 -6.84
C LEU A 46 -0.29 -4.73 -6.45
N GLU A 47 -0.53 -5.65 -7.38
CA GLU A 47 -1.30 -6.89 -7.14
C GLU A 47 -0.58 -7.81 -6.15
N ALA A 48 0.73 -8.03 -6.33
CA ALA A 48 1.54 -8.84 -5.41
C ALA A 48 1.55 -8.26 -4.00
N ALA A 49 1.66 -6.94 -3.88
CA ALA A 49 1.65 -6.27 -2.59
C ALA A 49 0.27 -6.29 -1.92
N GLU A 50 -0.81 -6.19 -2.70
CA GLU A 50 -2.18 -6.32 -2.18
C GLU A 50 -2.41 -7.69 -1.55
N ILE A 51 -1.99 -8.78 -2.22
CA ILE A 51 -2.08 -10.13 -1.67
C ILE A 51 -1.28 -10.23 -0.36
N ALA A 52 -0.05 -9.69 -0.33
CA ALA A 52 0.75 -9.70 0.88
C ALA A 52 0.09 -8.93 2.04
N LEU A 53 -0.48 -7.75 1.77
CA LEU A 53 -1.17 -6.94 2.77
C LEU A 53 -2.43 -7.64 3.31
N LEU A 54 -3.21 -8.29 2.44
CA LEU A 54 -4.38 -9.07 2.85
C LEU A 54 -4.00 -10.24 3.75
N ASN A 55 -2.96 -11.00 3.39
CA ASN A 55 -2.47 -12.10 4.23
C ASN A 55 -1.97 -11.61 5.59
N ILE A 56 -1.23 -10.49 5.63
CA ILE A 56 -0.74 -9.90 6.89
C ILE A 56 -1.91 -9.45 7.76
N ARG A 57 -2.93 -8.82 7.17
CA ARG A 57 -4.14 -8.40 7.89
C ARG A 57 -4.86 -9.60 8.50
N ASP A 58 -5.07 -10.65 7.72
CA ASP A 58 -5.79 -11.85 8.15
C ASP A 58 -4.99 -12.56 9.25
N ARG A 59 -3.67 -12.67 9.10
CA ARG A 59 -2.77 -13.19 10.15
C ARG A 59 -2.80 -12.35 11.43
N HIS A 60 -2.82 -11.03 11.32
CA HIS A 60 -2.92 -10.15 12.47
C HIS A 60 -4.28 -10.31 13.17
N ARG A 61 -5.37 -10.47 12.42
CA ARG A 61 -6.68 -10.77 12.99
C ARG A 61 -6.68 -12.07 13.80
N ASP A 62 -6.00 -13.09 13.31
CA ASP A 62 -5.97 -14.41 13.95
C ASP A 62 -5.00 -14.50 15.14
N THR A 63 -3.86 -13.81 15.06
CA THR A 63 -2.74 -13.98 16.01
C THR A 63 -2.44 -12.74 16.86
N GLY A 64 -3.00 -11.59 16.52
CA GLY A 64 -2.67 -10.29 17.11
C GLY A 64 -1.26 -9.78 16.75
N ARG A 65 -0.58 -10.39 15.77
CA ARG A 65 0.80 -10.03 15.39
C ARG A 65 0.93 -9.70 13.92
N PHE A 66 1.69 -8.65 13.62
CA PHE A 66 2.08 -8.25 12.26
C PHE A 66 3.28 -9.07 11.77
N GLY A 67 3.03 -10.33 11.43
CA GLY A 67 4.02 -11.22 10.82
C GLY A 67 3.90 -11.29 9.30
N ALA A 68 5.03 -11.41 8.61
CA ALA A 68 5.11 -11.60 7.16
C ALA A 68 6.11 -12.72 6.82
N SER A 69 5.81 -13.50 5.79
CA SER A 69 6.70 -14.47 5.18
C SER A 69 7.77 -13.81 4.30
N ALA A 70 8.78 -14.57 3.87
CA ALA A 70 9.83 -14.06 3.00
C ALA A 70 9.29 -13.52 1.66
N ASP A 71 8.32 -14.21 1.06
CA ASP A 71 7.70 -13.80 -0.20
C ASP A 71 6.84 -12.55 -0.04
N GLU A 72 6.08 -12.46 1.07
CA GLU A 72 5.31 -11.25 1.41
C GLU A 72 6.25 -10.05 1.63
N LEU A 73 7.38 -10.25 2.32
CA LEU A 73 8.40 -9.23 2.50
C LEU A 73 9.07 -8.81 1.18
N ALA A 74 9.25 -9.73 0.24
CA ALA A 74 9.78 -9.43 -1.09
C ALA A 74 8.77 -8.59 -1.90
N ALA A 75 7.49 -8.95 -1.86
CA ALA A 75 6.42 -8.19 -2.51
C ALA A 75 6.29 -6.77 -1.93
N LEU A 76 6.36 -6.62 -0.61
CA LEU A 76 6.34 -5.30 0.05
C LEU A 76 7.59 -4.46 -0.26
N ALA A 77 8.77 -5.09 -0.38
CA ALA A 77 9.97 -4.39 -0.80
C ALA A 77 9.84 -3.90 -2.25
N LEU A 78 9.36 -4.76 -3.15
CA LEU A 78 9.10 -4.40 -4.54
C LEU A 78 8.09 -3.25 -4.64
N LEU A 79 7.04 -3.25 -3.83
CA LEU A 79 6.08 -2.13 -3.75
C LEU A 79 6.79 -0.82 -3.45
N VAL A 80 7.66 -0.79 -2.43
CA VAL A 80 8.34 0.45 -2.01
C VAL A 80 9.31 0.94 -3.08
N ASP A 81 10.03 0.03 -3.73
CA ASP A 81 10.94 0.38 -4.84
C ASP A 81 10.16 0.93 -6.04
N THR A 82 9.11 0.23 -6.44
CA THR A 82 8.22 0.65 -7.54
C THR A 82 7.52 1.97 -7.23
N TYR A 83 7.01 2.16 -6.00
CA TYR A 83 6.46 3.44 -5.53
C TYR A 83 7.47 4.56 -5.72
N THR A 84 8.70 4.35 -5.23
CA THR A 84 9.74 5.39 -5.24
C THR A 84 10.07 5.79 -6.68
N ASN A 85 10.29 4.80 -7.54
CA ASN A 85 10.59 5.03 -8.95
C ASN A 85 9.43 5.69 -9.71
N TYR A 86 8.19 5.26 -9.45
CA TYR A 86 7.02 5.83 -10.07
C TYR A 86 6.90 7.32 -9.73
N TRP A 87 6.95 7.67 -8.44
CA TRP A 87 6.74 9.04 -7.98
C TRP A 87 7.90 9.99 -8.30
N LEU A 88 9.13 9.50 -8.44
CA LEU A 88 10.26 10.28 -8.94
C LEU A 88 10.01 10.85 -10.34
N ALA A 89 9.22 10.15 -11.17
CA ALA A 89 8.88 10.58 -12.52
C ALA A 89 7.60 11.43 -12.60
N GLN A 90 6.89 11.65 -11.49
CA GLN A 90 5.59 12.34 -11.49
C GLN A 90 5.67 13.79 -11.03
N SER A 91 4.67 14.58 -11.43
CA SER A 91 4.48 15.93 -10.90
C SER A 91 3.87 15.89 -9.50
N GLY A 92 4.23 16.88 -8.67
CA GLY A 92 3.61 17.06 -7.35
C GLY A 92 2.09 17.33 -7.43
N HIS A 93 1.61 17.85 -8.56
CA HIS A 93 0.18 18.05 -8.79
C HIS A 93 -0.59 16.71 -8.82
N LEU A 94 -0.07 15.71 -9.53
CA LEU A 94 -0.66 14.38 -9.57
C LEU A 94 -0.70 13.76 -8.17
N TYR A 95 0.38 13.90 -7.40
CA TYR A 95 0.43 13.41 -6.03
C TYR A 95 -0.66 14.04 -5.15
N GLY A 96 -0.86 15.35 -5.28
CA GLY A 96 -1.93 16.08 -4.57
C GLY A 96 -3.33 15.55 -4.93
N LEU A 97 -3.59 15.32 -6.22
CA LEU A 97 -4.87 14.76 -6.68
C LEU A 97 -5.10 13.34 -6.17
N ALA A 98 -4.09 12.46 -6.28
CA ALA A 98 -4.18 11.08 -5.82
C ALA A 98 -4.43 11.01 -4.30
N ARG A 99 -3.77 11.87 -3.52
CA ARG A 99 -3.96 11.96 -2.07
C ARG A 99 -5.37 12.40 -1.68
N GLU A 100 -5.94 13.36 -2.40
CA GLU A 100 -7.32 13.81 -2.15
C GLU A 100 -8.33 12.71 -2.50
N GLU A 101 -8.14 11.97 -3.60
CA GLU A 101 -8.99 10.84 -3.92
C GLU A 101 -8.86 9.69 -2.91
N LEU A 102 -7.65 9.41 -2.41
CA LEU A 102 -7.45 8.45 -1.32
C LEU A 102 -8.24 8.86 -0.06
N ARG A 103 -8.18 10.16 0.31
CA ARG A 103 -8.94 10.69 1.44
C ARG A 103 -10.44 10.52 1.23
N ARG A 104 -10.95 10.80 0.02
CA ARG A 104 -12.37 10.64 -0.32
C ARG A 104 -12.81 9.17 -0.28
N ALA A 105 -11.99 8.25 -0.79
CA ALA A 105 -12.25 6.81 -0.72
C ALA A 105 -12.43 6.34 0.72
N ARG A 106 -11.51 6.72 1.62
CA ARG A 106 -11.59 6.37 3.05
C ARG A 106 -12.81 6.93 3.75
N LEU A 107 -13.25 8.13 3.38
CA LEU A 107 -14.46 8.73 3.92
C LEU A 107 -15.72 7.98 3.46
N ARG A 108 -15.74 7.48 2.21
CA ARG A 108 -16.84 6.65 1.71
C ARG A 108 -16.94 5.33 2.46
N ASP A 109 -15.81 4.65 2.70
CA ASP A 109 -15.79 3.37 3.41
C ASP A 109 -16.27 3.52 4.87
N LYS A 110 -15.79 4.55 5.59
CA LYS A 110 -16.26 4.87 6.94
C LYS A 110 -17.73 5.30 7.01
N GLY A 111 -18.27 5.85 5.93
CA GLY A 111 -19.67 6.20 5.80
C GLY A 111 -20.56 4.97 5.56
N GLY A 112 -20.06 3.98 4.82
CA GLY A 112 -20.74 2.72 4.55
C GLY A 112 -20.87 1.80 5.76
N GLU A 113 -19.85 1.75 6.64
CA GLU A 113 -19.90 0.99 7.90
C GLU A 113 -20.94 1.50 8.91
N LYS A 114 -21.43 2.74 8.78
CA LYS A 114 -22.48 3.29 9.65
C LYS A 114 -23.90 3.04 9.15
N ALA A 115 -24.05 2.51 7.93
CA ALA A 115 -25.33 2.30 7.28
C ALA A 115 -25.70 0.80 7.13
N ALA A 116 -24.84 -0.10 7.61
CA ALA A 116 -25.05 -1.55 7.68
C ALA A 116 -25.16 -2.00 9.14
#